data_AF-A0A5N5F3V8-F1
#
_entry.id   AF-A0A5N5F3V8-F1
#
_cell.length_a   1.000
_cell.length_b   1.000
_cell.length_c   1.000
_cell.angle_alpha   90.00
_cell.angle_beta   90.00
_cell.angle_gamma   90.00
#
_symmetry.space_group_name_H-M   'P 1'
#
loop_
_entity.id
_entity.type
_entity.pdbx_description
1 polymer ?
#
loop_
_entity_poly.entity_id
_entity_poly.type
_entity_poly.pdbx_seq_one_letter_code
_entity_poly.pdbx_strand_id
1 'polypeptide(L)'
;MPRSPVGTSISPGRKSLRSRSASARLSSMTVDEAWQTIEDWLRANAPASLAELPGPAAPEEIRAAQDAVGRAFPADLVASLARHDGSGGFELPPLYRLHGTRPIVAEYRAYRRADQARSPGERTWWDPRWIPLAGDGCGNSLFISQEPGPTSGRIGDHAKDGGGSFAEDGALASLGAFLASTARGLQDGLWGAYEPYVDEDGFLEWREPDADTVVAWDMAEMNRRHGFG
;
A
#
# COMPACT_ATOMS: atom_id res chain seq x y z
N MET A 1 -11.17 -56.50 -34.11
CA MET A 1 -11.34 -55.81 -35.41
C MET A 1 -12.71 -55.11 -35.40
N PRO A 2 -12.90 -53.92 -35.99
CA PRO A 2 -12.20 -52.66 -35.67
C PRO A 2 -13.13 -51.41 -35.73
N ARG A 3 -12.53 -50.23 -35.48
CA ARG A 3 -12.86 -48.86 -36.00
C ARG A 3 -13.78 -47.90 -35.22
N SER A 4 -13.14 -46.90 -34.59
CA SER A 4 -13.50 -45.46 -34.60
C SER A 4 -13.48 -44.89 -36.05
N PRO A 5 -13.86 -43.63 -36.41
CA PRO A 5 -13.89 -42.38 -35.60
C PRO A 5 -14.95 -41.29 -35.98
N VAL A 6 -14.75 -40.07 -35.44
CA VAL A 6 -15.19 -38.71 -35.91
C VAL A 6 -16.56 -38.22 -35.39
N GLY A 7 -16.76 -36.99 -34.90
CA GLY A 7 -15.88 -35.83 -34.74
C GLY A 7 -16.58 -34.62 -34.09
N THR A 8 -15.72 -33.78 -33.51
CA THR A 8 -15.74 -32.35 -33.16
C THR A 8 -17.00 -31.49 -33.40
N SER A 9 -17.41 -30.75 -32.36
CA SER A 9 -17.65 -29.30 -32.48
C SER A 9 -17.39 -28.59 -31.14
N ILE A 10 -16.26 -27.89 -31.07
CA ILE A 10 -15.90 -26.95 -30.00
C ILE A 10 -16.25 -25.56 -30.52
N SER A 11 -17.23 -24.91 -29.90
CA SER A 11 -17.51 -23.48 -30.13
C SER A 11 -16.50 -22.64 -29.33
N PRO A 12 -15.81 -21.66 -29.93
CA PRO A 12 -14.87 -20.81 -29.21
C PRO A 12 -15.59 -19.74 -28.40
N GLY A 13 -14.95 -19.39 -27.29
CA GLY A 13 -15.54 -18.61 -26.20
C GLY A 13 -15.92 -17.18 -26.56
N ARG A 14 -16.99 -16.71 -25.91
CA ARG A 14 -17.23 -15.29 -25.65
C ARG A 14 -16.12 -14.78 -24.74
N LYS A 15 -15.02 -14.31 -25.34
CA LYS A 15 -14.00 -13.55 -24.60
C LYS A 15 -14.65 -12.27 -24.06
N SER A 16 -14.56 -12.12 -22.75
CA SER A 16 -14.92 -10.95 -21.96
C SER A 16 -14.42 -9.65 -22.59
N LEU A 17 -15.31 -8.92 -23.25
CA LEU A 17 -15.07 -7.53 -23.67
C LEU A 17 -15.14 -6.55 -22.49
N ARG A 18 -15.73 -6.94 -21.35
CA ARG A 18 -15.80 -6.10 -20.14
C ARG A 18 -14.45 -6.00 -19.42
N SER A 19 -13.66 -7.08 -19.40
CA SER A 19 -12.35 -7.12 -18.72
C SER A 19 -11.30 -6.20 -19.36
N ARG A 20 -11.25 -6.10 -20.69
CA ARG A 20 -10.27 -5.25 -21.40
C ARG A 20 -10.57 -3.76 -21.28
N SER A 21 -11.84 -3.37 -21.17
CA SER A 21 -12.24 -1.97 -21.10
C SER A 21 -12.09 -1.37 -19.69
N ALA A 22 -12.28 -2.19 -18.64
CA ALA A 22 -11.84 -1.86 -17.30
C ALA A 22 -10.31 -1.77 -17.25
N SER A 23 -9.60 -2.76 -17.81
CA SER A 23 -8.13 -2.83 -17.82
C SER A 23 -7.43 -1.67 -18.53
N ALA A 24 -8.04 -1.10 -19.56
CA ALA A 24 -7.52 0.09 -20.25
C ALA A 24 -7.77 1.41 -19.49
N ARG A 25 -8.70 1.45 -18.53
CA ARG A 25 -8.82 2.55 -17.56
C ARG A 25 -7.88 2.39 -16.36
N LEU A 26 -7.20 1.24 -16.21
CA LEU A 26 -6.31 0.91 -15.09
C LEU A 26 -4.91 1.58 -15.17
N SER A 27 -4.66 2.46 -16.15
CA SER A 27 -3.36 3.15 -16.31
C SER A 27 -3.45 4.67 -16.32
N SER A 28 -4.57 5.27 -15.86
CA SER A 28 -4.80 6.71 -16.13
C SER A 28 -5.25 7.56 -14.94
N MET A 29 -5.36 7.04 -13.72
CA MET A 29 -5.58 7.92 -12.58
C MET A 29 -4.26 8.59 -12.19
N THR A 30 -4.23 9.90 -12.32
CA THR A 30 -3.22 10.73 -11.67
C THR A 30 -3.34 10.62 -10.14
N VAL A 31 -2.29 11.02 -9.43
CA VAL A 31 -2.30 11.12 -7.96
C VAL A 31 -3.46 11.98 -7.47
N ASP A 32 -3.74 13.10 -8.16
CA ASP A 32 -4.83 14.01 -7.80
C ASP A 32 -6.22 13.37 -7.98
N GLU A 33 -6.44 12.64 -9.08
CA GLU A 33 -7.72 11.94 -9.32
C GLU A 33 -7.95 10.81 -8.32
N ALA A 34 -6.89 10.09 -7.95
CA ALA A 34 -6.97 9.02 -6.96
C ALA A 34 -7.32 9.58 -5.58
N TRP A 35 -6.64 10.65 -5.13
CA TRP A 35 -6.98 11.32 -3.88
C TRP A 35 -8.38 11.91 -3.88
N GLN A 36 -8.80 12.57 -4.96
CA GLN A 36 -10.17 13.09 -5.07
C GLN A 36 -11.20 11.98 -4.87
N THR A 37 -10.95 10.81 -5.46
CA THR A 37 -11.83 9.64 -5.31
C THR A 37 -11.87 9.13 -3.87
N ILE A 38 -10.72 9.09 -3.19
CA ILE A 38 -10.62 8.71 -1.77
C ILE A 38 -11.40 9.72 -0.90
N GLU A 39 -11.15 11.01 -1.08
CA GLU A 39 -11.83 12.08 -0.32
C GLU A 39 -13.34 12.06 -0.52
N ASP A 40 -13.82 11.85 -1.74
CA ASP A 40 -15.25 11.77 -2.04
C ASP A 40 -15.90 10.58 -1.35
N TRP A 41 -15.21 9.44 -1.33
CA TRP A 41 -15.67 8.27 -0.60
C TRP A 41 -15.67 8.52 0.92
N LEU A 42 -14.59 9.08 1.48
CA LEU A 42 -14.49 9.38 2.91
C LEU A 42 -15.56 10.38 3.33
N ARG A 43 -15.83 11.41 2.53
CA ARG A 43 -16.89 12.40 2.82
C ARG A 43 -18.28 11.77 2.93
N ALA A 44 -18.56 10.77 2.11
CA ALA A 44 -19.84 10.09 2.10
C ALA A 44 -19.97 9.01 3.17
N ASN A 45 -18.86 8.33 3.52
CA ASN A 45 -18.90 7.10 4.32
C ASN A 45 -18.17 7.22 5.66
N ALA A 46 -17.03 7.93 5.73
CA ALA A 46 -16.15 8.00 6.89
C ALA A 46 -15.68 9.45 7.17
N PRO A 47 -16.60 10.37 7.54
CA PRO A 47 -16.29 11.78 7.69
C PRO A 47 -15.31 12.07 8.83
N ALA A 48 -15.19 11.20 9.84
CA ALA A 48 -14.20 11.35 10.90
C ALA A 48 -12.78 11.10 10.36
N SER A 49 -12.56 10.05 9.57
CA SER A 49 -11.29 9.83 8.88
C SER A 49 -10.95 10.94 7.89
N LEU A 50 -11.94 11.51 7.19
CA LEU A 50 -11.70 12.68 6.33
C LEU A 50 -11.15 13.87 7.14
N ALA A 51 -11.68 14.10 8.34
CA ALA A 51 -11.27 15.22 9.20
C ALA A 51 -9.83 15.07 9.74
N GLU A 52 -9.28 13.85 9.74
CA GLU A 52 -7.90 13.60 10.14
C GLU A 52 -6.88 13.78 9.01
N LEU A 53 -7.32 13.88 7.75
CA LEU A 53 -6.42 14.15 6.64
C LEU A 53 -5.74 15.51 6.85
N PRO A 54 -4.40 15.56 6.87
CA PRO A 54 -3.68 16.82 6.96
C PRO A 54 -3.96 17.70 5.74
N GLY A 55 -3.82 19.01 5.90
CA GLY A 55 -3.79 19.92 4.75
C GLY A 55 -2.59 19.66 3.83
N PRO A 56 -2.51 20.35 2.68
CA PRO A 56 -1.38 20.24 1.76
C PRO A 56 -0.08 20.74 2.41
N ALA A 57 1.03 20.07 2.11
CA ALA A 57 2.36 20.54 2.48
C ALA A 57 2.71 21.81 1.68
N ALA A 58 3.29 22.81 2.34
CA ALA A 58 3.71 24.00 1.63
C ALA A 58 4.89 23.69 0.68
N PRO A 59 4.99 24.34 -0.50
CA PRO A 59 6.09 24.08 -1.45
C PRO A 59 7.49 24.22 -0.82
N GLU A 60 7.67 25.15 0.11
CA GLU A 60 8.90 25.33 0.87
C GLU A 60 9.20 24.19 1.84
N GLU A 61 8.19 23.55 2.42
CA GLU A 61 8.35 22.38 3.29
C GLU A 61 8.77 21.16 2.48
N ILE A 62 8.15 20.95 1.31
CA ILE A 62 8.55 19.90 0.36
C ILE A 62 10.00 20.14 -0.08
N ARG A 63 10.37 21.37 -0.44
CA ARG A 63 11.76 21.70 -0.81
C ARG A 63 12.72 21.44 0.33
N ALA A 64 12.40 21.87 1.56
CA ALA A 64 13.24 21.62 2.73
C ALA A 64 13.40 20.13 3.02
N ALA A 65 12.36 19.32 2.80
CA ALA A 65 12.44 17.87 2.93
C ALA A 65 13.37 17.24 1.88
N GLN A 66 13.27 17.65 0.62
CA GLN A 66 14.19 17.22 -0.45
C GLN A 66 15.64 17.58 -0.13
N ASP A 67 15.88 18.81 0.35
CA ASP A 67 17.22 19.28 0.73
C ASP A 67 17.78 18.47 1.91
N ALA A 68 16.93 18.16 2.90
CA ALA A 68 17.32 17.38 4.08
C ALA A 68 17.62 15.91 3.75
N VAL A 69 16.94 15.34 2.76
CA VAL A 69 17.21 14.00 2.20
C VAL A 69 18.41 14.04 1.24
N GLY A 70 18.68 15.18 0.62
CA GLY A 70 19.72 15.37 -0.40
C GLY A 70 19.32 14.85 -1.78
N ARG A 71 18.02 14.71 -2.05
CA ARG A 71 17.47 14.23 -3.33
C ARG A 71 16.14 14.90 -3.65
N ALA A 72 15.90 15.17 -4.93
CA ALA A 72 14.56 15.54 -5.39
C ALA A 72 13.59 14.35 -5.21
N PHE A 73 12.37 14.64 -4.79
CA PHE A 73 11.33 13.63 -4.66
C PHE A 73 10.73 13.27 -6.03
N PRO A 74 10.26 12.02 -6.21
CA PRO A 74 9.49 11.64 -7.39
C PRO A 74 8.26 12.54 -7.57
N ALA A 75 7.87 12.80 -8.82
CA ALA A 75 6.76 13.71 -9.14
C ALA A 75 5.44 13.30 -8.45
N ASP A 76 5.14 11.99 -8.42
CA ASP A 76 3.95 11.47 -7.73
C ASP A 76 3.97 11.79 -6.22
N LEU A 77 5.13 11.70 -5.58
CA LEU A 77 5.27 12.01 -4.15
C LEU A 77 5.09 13.50 -3.90
N VAL A 78 5.65 14.36 -4.77
CA VAL A 78 5.45 15.81 -4.68
C VAL A 78 3.96 16.15 -4.87
N ALA A 79 3.29 15.55 -5.85
CA ALA A 79 1.86 15.75 -6.09
C ALA A 79 1.03 15.32 -4.88
N SER A 80 1.32 14.15 -4.30
CA SER A 80 0.61 13.67 -3.11
C SER A 80 0.81 14.60 -1.90
N LEU A 81 2.06 15.02 -1.64
CA LEU A 81 2.37 15.95 -0.54
C LEU A 81 1.73 17.32 -0.74
N ALA A 82 1.68 17.81 -1.97
CA ALA A 82 1.02 19.07 -2.33
C ALA A 82 -0.52 19.01 -2.18
N ARG A 83 -1.08 17.81 -1.99
CA ARG A 83 -2.50 17.61 -1.69
C ARG A 83 -2.76 17.36 -0.21
N HIS A 84 -1.98 16.46 0.40
CA HIS A 84 -1.99 16.17 1.83
C HIS A 84 -0.57 15.90 2.34
N ASP A 85 -0.16 16.53 3.44
CA ASP A 85 1.13 16.28 4.11
C ASP A 85 1.12 14.95 4.89
N GLY A 86 0.96 13.84 4.17
CA GLY A 86 0.72 12.49 4.70
C GLY A 86 -0.78 12.16 4.81
N SER A 87 -1.11 11.03 5.44
CA SER A 87 -2.50 10.61 5.63
C SER A 87 -3.06 10.88 7.03
N GLY A 88 -2.25 11.46 7.94
CA GLY A 88 -2.70 11.73 9.31
C GLY A 88 -3.05 10.43 10.05
N GLY A 89 -4.26 10.35 10.59
CA GLY A 89 -4.78 9.13 11.22
C GLY A 89 -5.46 8.16 10.25
N PHE A 90 -5.73 8.56 9.00
CA PHE A 90 -6.26 7.67 7.97
C PHE A 90 -5.20 6.65 7.51
N GLU A 91 -5.57 5.37 7.55
CA GLU A 91 -4.76 4.25 7.10
C GLU A 91 -5.13 3.80 5.68
N LEU A 92 -4.12 3.71 4.82
CA LEU A 92 -4.22 3.08 3.53
C LEU A 92 -4.01 1.56 3.68
N PRO A 93 -4.61 0.75 2.81
CA PRO A 93 -4.49 -0.69 2.92
C PRO A 93 -3.05 -1.17 2.63
N PRO A 94 -2.60 -2.28 3.23
CA PRO A 94 -3.31 -3.02 4.26
C PRO A 94 -3.46 -2.26 5.58
N LEU A 95 -2.41 -1.61 6.11
CA LEU A 95 -2.45 -0.85 7.37
C LEU A 95 -1.30 0.20 7.45
N TYR A 96 -1.12 0.99 6.39
CA TYR A 96 -0.02 1.96 6.27
C TYR A 96 -0.50 3.40 6.32
N ARG A 97 0.20 4.25 7.08
CA ARG A 97 -0.03 5.70 7.07
C ARG A 97 1.00 6.39 6.21
N LEU A 98 0.55 7.13 5.20
CA LEU A 98 1.44 7.92 4.35
C LEU A 98 2.16 8.99 5.18
N HIS A 99 3.45 9.08 4.98
CA HIS A 99 4.30 10.05 5.64
C HIS A 99 4.16 11.43 4.99
N GLY A 100 3.99 12.44 5.86
CA GLY A 100 4.25 13.82 5.48
C GLY A 100 5.75 14.13 5.41
N THR A 101 6.08 15.33 4.95
CA THR A 101 7.43 15.87 4.81
C THR A 101 8.30 15.64 6.05
N ARG A 102 7.77 15.90 7.26
CA ARG A 102 8.50 15.72 8.52
C ARG A 102 8.81 14.25 8.84
N PRO A 103 7.81 13.32 8.89
CA PRO A 103 8.09 11.90 9.03
C PRO A 103 9.07 11.34 7.99
N ILE A 104 8.95 11.72 6.70
CA ILE A 104 9.90 11.29 5.65
C ILE A 104 11.34 11.62 6.03
N VAL A 105 11.60 12.87 6.43
CA VAL A 105 12.96 13.32 6.80
C VAL A 105 13.47 12.62 8.05
N ALA A 106 12.60 12.46 9.05
CA ALA A 106 12.96 11.83 10.32
C ALA A 106 13.36 10.37 10.11
N GLU A 107 12.51 9.61 9.39
CA GLU A 107 12.73 8.19 9.11
C GLU A 107 13.93 7.99 8.19
N TYR A 108 14.08 8.79 7.13
CA TYR A 108 15.25 8.72 6.25
C TYR A 108 16.55 8.88 7.04
N ARG A 109 16.62 9.88 7.95
CA ARG A 109 17.79 10.09 8.79
C ARG A 109 18.03 8.94 9.76
N ALA A 110 16.97 8.35 10.32
CA ALA A 110 17.10 7.20 11.20
C ALA A 110 17.67 5.99 10.45
N TYR A 111 17.13 5.67 9.28
CA TYR A 111 17.61 4.56 8.44
C TYR A 111 19.02 4.78 7.93
N ARG A 112 19.37 6.00 7.51
CA ARG A 112 20.76 6.33 7.13
C ARG A 112 21.75 6.12 8.26
N ARG A 113 21.40 6.48 9.51
CA ARG A 113 22.28 6.26 10.67
C ARG A 113 22.38 4.78 11.02
N ALA A 114 21.25 4.07 11.02
CA ALA A 114 21.21 2.65 11.33
C ALA A 114 22.05 1.85 10.32
N ASP A 115 21.91 2.13 9.02
CA ASP A 115 22.69 1.52 7.94
C ASP A 115 24.20 1.78 8.08
N GLN A 116 24.58 3.02 8.40
CA GLN A 116 25.99 3.39 8.62
C GLN A 116 26.63 2.72 9.85
N ALA A 117 25.82 2.28 10.82
CA ALA A 117 26.29 1.58 12.01
C ALA A 117 26.47 0.07 11.79
N ARG A 118 26.02 -0.47 10.64
CA ARG A 118 26.14 -1.90 10.31
C ARG A 118 27.56 -2.26 9.89
N SER A 119 27.92 -3.53 10.05
CA SER A 119 29.27 -3.98 9.67
C SER A 119 29.40 -4.03 8.14
N PRO A 120 30.57 -3.67 7.59
CA PRO A 120 30.84 -3.85 6.17
C PRO A 120 30.64 -5.32 5.74
N GLY A 121 29.94 -5.55 4.63
CA GLY A 121 29.70 -6.89 4.07
C GLY A 121 28.38 -7.55 4.48
N GLU A 122 27.60 -6.92 5.37
CA GLU A 122 26.20 -7.29 5.56
C GLU A 122 25.37 -6.98 4.30
N ARG A 123 24.29 -7.74 4.08
CA ARG A 123 23.33 -7.46 3.00
C ARG A 123 22.79 -6.03 3.15
N THR A 124 22.61 -5.33 2.02
CA THR A 124 22.03 -3.98 2.00
C THR A 124 20.73 -3.96 2.79
N TRP A 125 20.75 -3.27 3.93
CA TRP A 125 19.59 -3.12 4.79
C TRP A 125 18.77 -1.90 4.35
N TRP A 126 19.45 -0.78 4.06
CA TRP A 126 18.85 0.42 3.50
C TRP A 126 19.67 0.98 2.34
N ASP A 127 19.02 1.42 1.26
CA ASP A 127 19.69 2.16 0.19
C ASP A 127 19.40 3.67 0.32
N PRO A 128 20.42 4.56 0.29
CA PRO A 128 20.20 6.01 0.30
C PRO A 128 19.39 6.58 -0.87
N ARG A 129 19.07 5.79 -1.90
CA ARG A 129 18.18 6.13 -3.01
C ARG A 129 16.72 5.75 -2.73
N TRP A 130 16.43 5.15 -1.58
CA TRP A 130 15.06 4.87 -1.15
C TRP A 130 14.53 6.05 -0.33
N ILE A 131 13.33 6.50 -0.68
CA ILE A 131 12.62 7.57 0.03
C ILE A 131 11.52 6.91 0.86
N PRO A 132 11.53 7.01 2.19
CA PRO A 132 10.47 6.44 2.99
C PRO A 132 9.13 7.09 2.65
N LEU A 133 8.08 6.30 2.63
CA LEU A 133 6.77 6.66 2.08
C LEU A 133 5.65 6.51 3.10
N ALA A 134 5.64 5.41 3.85
CA ALA A 134 4.57 5.09 4.79
C ALA A 134 5.09 4.17 5.89
N GLY A 135 4.41 4.15 7.04
CA GLY A 135 4.75 3.26 8.15
C GLY A 135 3.51 2.61 8.76
N ASP A 136 3.71 1.43 9.34
CA ASP A 136 2.67 0.64 10.03
C ASP A 136 2.62 0.89 11.55
N GLY A 137 3.47 1.79 12.07
CA GLY A 137 3.61 2.06 13.50
C GLY A 137 4.34 0.96 14.30
N CYS A 138 4.65 -0.19 13.70
CA CYS A 138 5.35 -1.33 14.30
C CYS A 138 6.81 -1.46 13.83
N GLY A 139 7.25 -0.53 12.99
CA GLY A 139 8.63 -0.38 12.51
C GLY A 139 8.87 -0.94 11.11
N ASN A 140 7.81 -1.34 10.39
CA ASN A 140 7.93 -1.60 8.96
C ASN A 140 7.52 -0.34 8.19
N SER A 141 8.18 -0.13 7.05
CA SER A 141 7.93 1.03 6.22
C SER A 141 7.82 0.66 4.75
N LEU A 142 6.99 1.39 4.03
CA LEU A 142 7.07 1.45 2.58
C LEU A 142 8.09 2.51 2.16
N PHE A 143 8.74 2.30 1.03
CA PHE A 143 9.64 3.29 0.43
C PHE A 143 9.44 3.37 -1.08
N ILE A 144 9.73 4.52 -1.69
CA ILE A 144 9.86 4.68 -3.14
C ILE A 144 11.33 4.56 -3.53
N SER A 145 11.63 3.66 -4.46
CA SER A 145 12.99 3.51 -4.97
C SER A 145 13.29 4.55 -6.05
N GLN A 146 14.43 5.24 -5.91
CA GLN A 146 15.02 6.07 -6.96
C GLN A 146 16.27 5.42 -7.56
N GLU A 147 16.44 4.11 -7.37
CA GLU A 147 17.50 3.36 -8.03
C GLU A 147 17.26 3.34 -9.56
N PRO A 148 18.27 3.65 -10.38
CA PRO A 148 18.17 3.45 -11.83
C PRO A 148 17.96 1.97 -12.14
N GLY A 149 16.95 1.67 -12.97
CA GLY A 149 16.66 0.30 -13.40
C GLY A 149 15.23 -0.12 -13.11
N PRO A 150 14.96 -1.44 -13.01
CA PRO A 150 13.60 -1.98 -12.92
C PRO A 150 12.81 -1.57 -11.68
N THR A 151 13.47 -1.07 -10.64
CA THR A 151 12.84 -0.65 -9.39
C THR A 151 12.56 0.86 -9.32
N SER A 152 13.01 1.63 -10.30
CA SER A 152 12.84 3.08 -10.30
C SER A 152 11.37 3.49 -10.25
N GLY A 153 11.00 4.29 -9.26
CA GLY A 153 9.63 4.75 -9.01
C GLY A 153 8.71 3.73 -8.32
N ARG A 154 9.17 2.48 -8.12
CA ARG A 154 8.37 1.43 -7.47
C ARG A 154 8.35 1.61 -5.96
N ILE A 155 7.25 1.17 -5.35
CA ILE A 155 7.13 1.05 -3.91
C ILE A 155 7.68 -0.32 -3.48
N GLY A 156 8.52 -0.34 -2.46
CA GLY A 156 9.01 -1.55 -1.80
C GLY A 156 8.72 -1.54 -0.31
N ASP A 157 8.80 -2.71 0.30
CA ASP A 157 8.66 -2.92 1.74
C ASP A 157 10.04 -2.98 2.39
N HIS A 158 10.22 -2.24 3.47
CA HIS A 158 11.37 -2.31 4.35
C HIS A 158 10.95 -2.93 5.68
N ALA A 159 11.33 -4.19 5.87
CA ALA A 159 11.14 -4.89 7.13
C ALA A 159 12.31 -4.56 8.07
N LYS A 160 12.03 -4.16 9.31
CA LYS A 160 13.08 -3.76 10.27
C LYS A 160 14.18 -4.82 10.45
N ASP A 161 13.81 -6.11 10.40
CA ASP A 161 14.72 -7.24 10.57
C ASP A 161 15.28 -7.79 9.24
N GLY A 162 14.70 -7.39 8.11
CA GLY A 162 14.94 -8.01 6.80
C GLY A 162 15.64 -7.10 5.77
N GLY A 163 15.52 -5.78 5.93
CA GLY A 163 15.89 -4.79 4.91
C GLY A 163 14.81 -4.62 3.84
N GLY A 164 15.17 -3.97 2.73
CA GLY A 164 14.25 -3.67 1.63
C GLY A 164 14.00 -4.83 0.67
N SER A 165 12.76 -4.96 0.21
CA SER A 165 12.30 -5.90 -0.81
C SER A 165 11.21 -5.29 -1.69
N PHE A 166 10.95 -5.89 -2.85
CA PHE A 166 9.85 -5.46 -3.73
C PHE A 166 8.91 -6.65 -3.96
N ALA A 167 7.63 -6.45 -3.66
CA ALA A 167 6.61 -7.41 -4.06
C ALA A 167 6.48 -7.47 -5.60
N GLU A 168 5.97 -8.57 -6.13
CA GLU A 168 5.64 -8.68 -7.57
C GLU A 168 4.27 -8.07 -7.91
N ASP A 169 3.54 -7.55 -6.90
CA ASP A 169 2.24 -6.91 -7.08
C ASP A 169 2.33 -5.61 -7.90
N GLY A 170 1.40 -5.44 -8.83
CA GLY A 170 1.24 -4.24 -9.63
C GLY A 170 0.70 -3.03 -8.85
N ALA A 171 0.02 -3.23 -7.71
CA ALA A 171 -0.46 -2.14 -6.87
C ALA A 171 0.68 -1.26 -6.32
N LEU A 172 1.89 -1.84 -6.16
CA LEU A 172 3.08 -1.15 -5.68
C LEU A 172 4.02 -0.72 -6.82
N ALA A 173 3.52 -0.66 -8.06
CA ALA A 173 4.31 -0.24 -9.23
C ALA A 173 4.70 1.25 -9.18
N SER A 174 3.88 2.10 -8.56
CA SER A 174 4.17 3.52 -8.28
C SER A 174 3.22 4.03 -7.18
N LEU A 175 3.47 5.23 -6.66
CA LEU A 175 2.54 5.88 -5.73
C LEU A 175 1.18 6.17 -6.37
N GLY A 176 1.15 6.62 -7.63
CA GLY A 176 -0.11 6.76 -8.37
C GLY A 176 -0.88 5.44 -8.47
N ALA A 177 -0.20 4.33 -8.77
CA ALA A 177 -0.83 3.01 -8.84
C ALA A 177 -1.36 2.55 -7.48
N PHE A 178 -0.63 2.81 -6.40
CA PHE A 178 -1.04 2.46 -5.05
C PHE A 178 -2.30 3.22 -4.64
N LEU A 179 -2.31 4.55 -4.78
CA LEU A 179 -3.47 5.39 -4.47
C LEU A 179 -4.69 5.04 -5.34
N ALA A 180 -4.49 4.80 -6.64
CA ALA A 180 -5.57 4.40 -7.54
C ALA A 180 -6.15 3.03 -7.13
N SER A 181 -5.30 2.11 -6.69
CA SER A 181 -5.73 0.80 -6.17
C SER A 181 -6.52 0.97 -4.87
N THR A 182 -6.06 1.80 -3.93
CA THR A 182 -6.79 2.14 -2.69
C THR A 182 -8.16 2.74 -2.99
N ALA A 183 -8.22 3.75 -3.87
CA ALA A 183 -9.46 4.38 -4.31
C ALA A 183 -10.45 3.34 -4.88
N ARG A 184 -9.94 2.39 -5.66
CA ARG A 184 -10.74 1.30 -6.21
C ARG A 184 -11.23 0.34 -5.12
N GLY A 185 -10.38 0.01 -4.16
CA GLY A 185 -10.73 -0.86 -3.03
C GLY A 185 -11.88 -0.28 -2.20
N LEU A 186 -11.87 1.03 -1.97
CA LEU A 186 -12.97 1.74 -1.30
C LEU A 186 -14.28 1.65 -2.09
N GLN A 187 -14.22 1.83 -3.42
CA GLN A 187 -15.41 1.76 -4.28
C GLN A 187 -15.97 0.35 -4.44
N ASP A 188 -15.10 -0.66 -4.52
CA ASP A 188 -15.47 -2.05 -4.75
C ASP A 188 -15.77 -2.80 -3.44
N GLY A 189 -15.40 -2.23 -2.30
CA GLY A 189 -15.53 -2.86 -0.99
C GLY A 189 -14.45 -3.92 -0.71
N LEU A 190 -13.37 -3.97 -1.51
CA LEU A 190 -12.29 -4.93 -1.33
C LEU A 190 -10.98 -4.44 -1.97
N TRP A 191 -9.90 -4.41 -1.18
CA TRP A 191 -8.53 -4.21 -1.63
C TRP A 191 -7.69 -5.44 -1.31
N GLY A 192 -7.36 -6.24 -2.32
CA GLY A 192 -6.69 -7.53 -2.09
C GLY A 192 -7.57 -8.46 -1.25
N ALA A 193 -7.16 -8.70 0.00
CA ALA A 193 -7.92 -9.46 0.99
C ALA A 193 -8.48 -8.57 2.12
N TYR A 194 -8.45 -7.24 1.99
CA TYR A 194 -8.91 -6.31 3.02
C TYR A 194 -10.20 -5.60 2.58
N GLU A 195 -11.18 -5.57 3.47
CA GLU A 195 -12.45 -4.88 3.27
C GLU A 195 -12.44 -3.54 4.04
N PRO A 196 -12.96 -2.46 3.46
CA PRO A 196 -13.15 -1.21 4.18
C PRO A 196 -14.33 -1.35 5.15
N TYR A 197 -14.08 -1.13 6.43
CA TYR A 197 -15.07 -1.11 7.49
C TYR A 197 -15.12 0.29 8.11
N VAL A 198 -16.31 0.87 8.24
CA VAL A 198 -16.49 2.13 8.97
C VAL A 198 -17.15 1.83 10.30
N ASP A 199 -16.51 2.27 11.39
CA ASP A 199 -17.02 2.09 12.74
C ASP A 199 -18.18 3.06 13.07
N GLU A 200 -18.73 2.92 14.29
CA GLU A 200 -19.84 3.76 14.76
C GLU A 200 -19.47 5.24 14.91
N ASP A 201 -18.17 5.55 15.06
CA ASP A 201 -17.64 6.90 15.21
C ASP A 201 -17.29 7.54 13.85
N GLY A 202 -17.42 6.79 12.75
CA GLY A 202 -17.19 7.25 11.39
C GLY A 202 -15.73 7.18 10.94
N PHE A 203 -14.91 6.36 11.60
CA PHE A 203 -13.54 6.05 11.20
C PHE A 203 -13.50 4.82 10.31
N LEU A 204 -12.70 4.90 9.25
CA LEU A 204 -12.41 3.81 8.34
C LEU A 204 -11.24 2.96 8.86
N GLU A 205 -11.46 1.65 8.87
CA GLU A 205 -10.46 0.60 9.11
C GLU A 205 -10.42 -0.37 7.90
N TRP A 206 -9.28 -1.00 7.67
CA TRP A 206 -9.14 -2.10 6.71
C TRP A 206 -9.06 -3.42 7.46
N ARG A 207 -9.98 -4.34 7.19
CA ARG A 207 -10.10 -5.62 7.92
C ARG A 207 -9.96 -6.81 6.98
N GLU A 208 -9.29 -7.86 7.42
CA GLU A 208 -9.37 -9.14 6.72
C GLU A 208 -10.74 -9.79 7.01
N PRO A 209 -11.41 -10.39 6.01
CA PRO A 209 -12.76 -10.95 6.13
C PRO A 209 -12.93 -11.95 7.29
N ASP A 210 -11.84 -12.58 7.75
CA ASP A 210 -11.83 -13.59 8.81
C ASP A 210 -11.25 -13.09 10.15
N ALA A 211 -10.85 -11.81 10.28
CA ALA A 211 -10.25 -11.27 11.51
C ALA A 211 -11.21 -11.31 12.73
N ASP A 212 -12.53 -11.34 12.46
CA ASP A 212 -13.59 -11.48 13.47
C ASP A 212 -14.05 -12.94 13.67
N THR A 213 -13.35 -13.93 13.09
CA THR A 213 -13.59 -15.33 13.46
C THR A 213 -13.14 -15.51 14.90
N VAL A 214 -14.10 -15.46 15.83
CA VAL A 214 -13.92 -15.97 17.19
C VAL A 214 -13.49 -17.43 17.06
N VAL A 215 -12.18 -17.69 17.16
CA VAL A 215 -11.68 -19.03 17.39
C VAL A 215 -12.13 -19.39 18.80
N ALA A 216 -13.33 -19.95 18.90
CA ALA A 216 -13.78 -20.59 20.11
C ALA A 216 -12.87 -21.79 20.34
N TRP A 217 -11.82 -21.60 21.13
CA TRP A 217 -11.02 -22.71 21.62
C TRP A 217 -11.95 -23.60 22.45
N ASP A 218 -12.41 -24.71 21.86
CA ASP A 218 -13.09 -25.76 22.63
C ASP A 218 -12.04 -26.42 23.52
N MET A 219 -11.87 -25.85 24.72
CA MET A 219 -10.95 -26.33 25.73
C MET A 219 -11.25 -27.78 26.14
N ALA A 220 -12.51 -28.24 26.00
CA ALA A 220 -12.87 -29.63 26.26
C ALA A 220 -12.39 -30.56 25.14
N GLU A 221 -12.46 -30.13 23.87
CA GLU A 221 -11.86 -30.87 22.75
C GLU A 221 -10.33 -30.90 22.84
N MET A 222 -9.69 -29.76 23.14
CA MET A 222 -8.23 -29.69 23.28
C MET A 222 -7.72 -30.55 24.44
N ASN A 223 -8.41 -30.56 25.58
CA ASN A 223 -8.01 -31.39 26.70
C ASN A 223 -8.18 -32.89 26.42
N ARG A 224 -9.23 -33.29 25.70
CA ARG A 224 -9.39 -34.68 25.20
C ARG A 224 -8.28 -35.10 24.24
N ARG A 225 -7.76 -34.16 23.45
CA ARG A 225 -6.81 -34.45 22.35
C ARG A 225 -5.34 -34.37 22.78
N HIS A 226 -5.03 -33.51 23.76
CA HIS A 226 -3.64 -33.24 24.18
C HIS A 226 -3.36 -33.53 25.66
N GLY A 227 -4.37 -33.86 26.46
CA GLY A 227 -4.19 -34.37 27.81
C GLY A 227 -3.39 -33.44 28.73
N PHE A 228 -3.93 -32.25 29.00
CA PHE A 228 -3.42 -31.43 30.09
C PHE A 228 -4.09 -31.89 31.39
N GLY A 229 -3.60 -33.01 31.92
CA GLY A 229 -3.97 -33.58 33.21
C GLY A 229 -2.77 -33.69 34.13
#